data_AF-A0A1F6M9E0-F1
#
_entry.id   AF-A0A1F6M9E0-F1
#
_cell.length_a   1.000
_cell.length_b   1.000
_cell.length_c   1.000
_cell.angle_alpha   90.00
_cell.angle_beta   90.00
_cell.angle_gamma   90.00
#
_symmetry.space_group_name_H-M   'P 1'
#
loop_
_entity.id
_entity.type
_entity.pdbx_description
1 polymer ?
#
loop_
_entity_poly.entity_id
_entity_poly.type
_entity_poly.pdbx_seq_one_letter_code
_entity_poly.pdbx_strand_id
1 'polypeptide(L)'
;MHHKTKSIIGISVSVIVALLIFKFGVFVGYHKARHTLRWQSMYHQNFTNPHAIVGEIITVSTSTLVIVGVDSVEKLVVMTDATIKPDSLKPGSRVVVIGSPTEDGRVEAKIIRALKRTRR
;
A
#
# COMPACT_ATOMS: atom_id res chain seq x y z
N MET A 1 38.24 -15.86 -49.43
CA MET A 1 37.27 -16.20 -48.36
C MET A 1 37.67 -15.72 -46.96
N HIS A 2 38.96 -15.56 -46.63
CA HIS A 2 39.43 -15.29 -45.26
C HIS A 2 39.06 -13.91 -44.66
N HIS A 3 38.88 -12.87 -45.48
CA HIS A 3 38.52 -11.52 -45.01
C HIS A 3 37.07 -11.43 -44.50
N LYS A 4 36.12 -12.06 -45.20
CA LYS A 4 34.69 -12.04 -44.83
C LYS A 4 34.45 -12.77 -43.50
N THR A 5 35.14 -13.88 -43.25
CA THR A 5 35.04 -14.65 -42.00
C THR A 5 35.53 -13.85 -40.79
N LYS A 6 36.62 -13.09 -40.91
CA LYS A 6 37.15 -12.24 -39.83
C LYS A 6 36.19 -11.08 -39.49
N SER A 7 35.56 -10.45 -40.49
CA SER A 7 34.51 -9.44 -40.25
C SER A 7 33.29 -10.04 -39.55
N ILE A 8 32.84 -11.24 -39.94
CA ILE A 8 31.70 -11.91 -39.30
C ILE A 8 32.00 -12.21 -37.84
N ILE A 9 33.21 -12.71 -37.53
CA ILE A 9 33.62 -12.97 -36.14
C ILE A 9 33.64 -11.68 -35.32
N GLY A 10 34.18 -10.58 -35.86
CA GLY A 10 34.20 -9.28 -35.18
C GLY A 10 32.80 -8.75 -34.85
N ILE A 11 31.86 -8.87 -35.79
CA ILE A 11 30.47 -8.46 -35.59
C ILE A 11 29.82 -9.32 -34.50
N SER A 12 30.00 -10.64 -34.55
CA SER A 12 29.45 -11.56 -33.54
C SER A 12 29.96 -11.25 -32.13
N VAL A 13 31.26 -10.95 -31.98
CA VAL A 13 31.84 -10.56 -30.68
C VAL A 13 31.25 -9.24 -30.19
N SER A 14 31.11 -8.24 -31.07
CA SER A 14 30.50 -6.95 -30.72
C SER A 14 29.06 -7.11 -30.25
N VAL A 15 28.25 -7.94 -30.93
CA VAL A 15 26.87 -8.23 -30.56
C VAL A 15 26.80 -8.93 -29.19
N ILE A 16 27.69 -9.88 -28.92
CA ILE A 16 27.76 -10.57 -27.62
C ILE A 16 28.06 -9.57 -26.50
N VAL A 17 29.02 -8.66 -26.70
CA VAL A 17 29.36 -7.63 -25.71
C VAL A 17 28.17 -6.69 -25.46
N ALA A 18 27.48 -6.25 -26.52
CA ALA A 18 26.28 -5.43 -26.39
C ALA A 18 25.17 -6.14 -25.59
N LEU A 19 24.95 -7.43 -25.85
CA LEU A 19 23.97 -8.24 -25.11
C LEU A 19 24.36 -8.41 -23.63
N LEU A 20 25.65 -8.54 -23.30
CA LEU A 20 26.12 -8.63 -21.92
C LEU A 20 25.86 -7.33 -21.14
N ILE A 21 26.15 -6.16 -21.74
CA ILE A 21 25.87 -4.85 -21.13
C ILE A 21 24.36 -4.69 -20.89
N PHE A 22 23.54 -5.05 -21.88
CA PHE A 22 22.09 -5.00 -21.76
C PHE A 22 21.56 -5.91 -20.64
N LYS A 23 22.04 -7.17 -20.57
CA LYS A 23 21.67 -8.11 -19.50
C LYS A 23 22.06 -7.59 -18.11
N PHE A 24 23.24 -6.96 -18.00
CA PHE A 24 23.68 -6.38 -16.73
C PHE A 24 22.77 -5.21 -16.29
N GLY A 25 22.40 -4.33 -17.22
CA GLY A 25 21.44 -3.25 -16.95
C GLY A 25 20.08 -3.78 -16.49
N VAL A 26 19.54 -4.79 -17.18
CA VAL A 26 18.29 -5.46 -16.79
C VAL A 26 18.40 -6.12 -15.42
N PHE A 27 19.51 -6.80 -15.10
CA PHE A 27 19.74 -7.42 -13.79
C PHE A 27 19.73 -6.39 -12.64
N VAL A 28 20.43 -5.27 -12.81
CA VAL A 28 20.42 -4.17 -11.82
C VAL A 28 19.01 -3.59 -11.67
N GLY A 29 18.26 -3.46 -12.76
CA GLY A 29 16.86 -3.03 -12.73
C GLY A 29 15.95 -3.98 -11.94
N TYR A 30 16.03 -5.29 -12.21
CA TYR A 30 15.27 -6.31 -11.47
C TYR A 30 15.61 -6.32 -9.97
N HIS A 31 16.88 -6.12 -9.62
CA HIS A 31 17.31 -6.06 -8.22
C HIS A 31 16.65 -4.88 -7.47
N LYS A 32 16.54 -3.71 -8.11
CA LYS A 32 15.85 -2.55 -7.53
C LYS A 32 14.33 -2.73 -7.47
N ALA A 33 13.73 -3.29 -8.53
CA ALA A 33 12.27 -3.47 -8.61
C ALA A 33 11.71 -4.43 -7.54
N ARG A 34 12.50 -5.44 -7.13
CA ARG A 34 12.11 -6.40 -6.09
C ARG A 34 11.78 -5.72 -4.76
N HIS A 35 12.48 -4.64 -4.42
CA HIS A 35 12.22 -3.92 -3.18
C HIS A 35 10.83 -3.27 -3.23
N THR A 36 10.53 -2.51 -4.29
CA THR A 36 9.25 -1.80 -4.47
C THR A 36 8.04 -2.73 -4.45
N LEU A 37 8.12 -3.91 -5.09
CA LEU A 37 7.04 -4.90 -5.07
C LEU A 37 6.77 -5.45 -3.66
N ARG A 38 7.82 -5.66 -2.85
CA ARG A 38 7.68 -6.11 -1.46
C ARG A 38 7.06 -5.03 -0.57
N TRP A 39 7.35 -3.75 -0.82
CA TRP A 39 6.63 -2.66 -0.15
C TRP A 39 5.15 -2.67 -0.55
N GLN A 40 4.83 -2.72 -1.84
CA GLN A 40 3.44 -2.68 -2.30
C GLN A 40 2.59 -3.83 -1.72
N SER A 41 3.13 -5.06 -1.63
CA SER A 41 2.40 -6.19 -1.04
C SER A 41 2.19 -6.03 0.47
N MET A 42 3.15 -5.45 1.20
CA MET A 42 2.97 -5.11 2.62
C MET A 42 2.02 -3.93 2.83
N TYR A 43 1.97 -2.96 1.91
CA TYR A 43 0.98 -1.88 1.96
C TYR A 43 -0.43 -2.43 1.76
N HIS A 44 -0.68 -3.34 0.81
CA HIS A 44 -2.02 -3.94 0.71
C HIS A 44 -2.40 -4.66 2.00
N GLN A 45 -1.53 -5.51 2.54
CA GLN A 45 -1.81 -6.27 3.76
C GLN A 45 -1.99 -5.39 5.01
N ASN A 46 -1.22 -4.31 5.16
CA ASN A 46 -1.29 -3.46 6.36
C ASN A 46 -2.50 -2.51 6.35
N PHE A 47 -3.03 -2.15 5.16
CA PHE A 47 -4.20 -1.27 5.05
C PHE A 47 -5.53 -2.04 4.92
N THR A 48 -5.51 -3.35 4.64
CA THR A 48 -6.63 -4.27 4.89
C THR A 48 -6.57 -4.95 6.25
N ASN A 49 -5.51 -4.73 7.04
CA ASN A 49 -5.36 -5.30 8.37
C ASN A 49 -6.43 -4.70 9.34
N PRO A 50 -7.11 -5.52 10.16
CA PRO A 50 -8.06 -5.01 11.16
C PRO A 50 -7.48 -4.00 12.16
N HIS A 51 -6.15 -3.95 12.33
CA HIS A 51 -5.49 -3.00 13.22
C HIS A 51 -5.56 -1.55 12.72
N ALA A 52 -5.77 -1.32 11.41
CA ALA A 52 -5.84 0.03 10.85
C ALA A 52 -6.93 0.12 9.78
N ILE A 53 -7.86 1.05 9.96
CA ILE A 53 -8.94 1.33 9.01
C ILE A 53 -8.74 2.73 8.46
N VAL A 54 -8.69 2.85 7.13
CA VAL A 54 -8.74 4.15 6.44
C VAL A 54 -10.03 4.19 5.64
N GLY A 55 -10.87 5.18 5.89
CA GLY A 55 -12.22 5.15 5.33
C GLY A 55 -13.07 6.39 5.62
N GLU A 56 -14.29 6.37 5.12
CA GLU A 56 -15.31 7.40 5.34
C GLU A 56 -16.30 6.96 6.41
N ILE A 57 -16.62 7.87 7.33
CA ILE A 57 -17.63 7.61 8.36
C ILE A 57 -19.01 7.65 7.71
N ILE A 58 -19.77 6.56 7.80
CA ILE A 58 -21.20 6.57 7.45
C ILE A 58 -22.00 7.06 8.65
N THR A 59 -21.77 6.44 9.81
CA THR A 59 -22.61 6.63 10.99
C THR A 59 -21.74 6.82 12.23
N VAL A 60 -22.10 7.81 13.05
CA VAL A 60 -21.48 8.08 14.34
C VAL A 60 -22.51 7.82 15.43
N SER A 61 -22.19 6.93 16.35
CA SER A 61 -22.91 6.70 17.60
C SER A 61 -22.00 7.05 18.78
N THR A 62 -22.54 7.08 20.00
CA THR A 62 -21.78 7.47 21.20
C THR A 62 -20.57 6.57 21.49
N SER A 63 -20.70 5.27 21.27
CA SER A 63 -19.68 4.24 21.56
C SER A 63 -19.23 3.44 20.34
N THR A 64 -19.84 3.67 19.17
CA THR A 64 -19.54 2.92 17.95
C THR A 64 -19.53 3.83 16.73
N LEU A 65 -18.68 3.50 15.77
CA LEU A 65 -18.63 4.12 14.44
C LEU A 65 -18.78 3.04 13.38
N VAL A 66 -19.46 3.39 12.28
CA VAL A 66 -19.48 2.59 11.06
C VAL A 66 -18.67 3.32 10.00
N ILE A 67 -17.66 2.64 9.46
CA ILE A 67 -16.71 3.22 8.51
C ILE A 67 -16.66 2.35 7.26
N VAL A 68 -16.81 2.95 6.09
CA VAL A 68 -16.50 2.29 4.81
C VAL A 68 -15.02 2.46 4.55
N GLY A 69 -14.30 1.34 4.55
CA GLY A 69 -12.89 1.31 4.21
C GLY A 69 -12.63 1.62 2.72
N VAL A 70 -11.38 1.88 2.38
CA VAL A 70 -10.93 2.02 0.98
C VAL A 70 -11.15 0.74 0.15
N ASP A 71 -11.31 -0.40 0.81
CA ASP A 71 -11.69 -1.69 0.24
C ASP A 71 -13.20 -1.79 -0.09
N SER A 72 -13.96 -0.71 0.12
CA SER A 72 -15.43 -0.67 0.00
C SER A 72 -16.15 -1.60 0.98
N VAL A 73 -15.48 -2.03 2.05
CA VAL A 73 -16.06 -2.88 3.09
C VAL A 73 -16.42 -2.03 4.31
N GLU A 74 -17.63 -2.24 4.83
CA GLU A 74 -18.07 -1.62 6.08
C GLU A 74 -17.43 -2.33 7.29
N LYS A 75 -16.87 -1.53 8.19
CA LYS A 75 -16.23 -2.00 9.42
C LYS A 75 -16.85 -1.29 10.61
N LEU A 76 -17.13 -2.08 11.63
CA LEU A 76 -17.68 -1.58 12.89
C LEU A 76 -16.54 -1.34 13.87
N VAL A 77 -16.38 -0.08 14.27
CA VAL A 77 -15.38 0.38 15.21
C VAL A 77 -16.04 0.66 16.55
N VAL A 78 -15.47 0.10 17.62
CA VAL A 78 -15.89 0.36 19.01
C VAL A 78 -14.95 1.39 19.62
N MET A 79 -15.52 2.41 20.24
CA MET A 79 -14.80 3.41 21.01
C MET A 79 -14.90 3.05 22.49
N THR A 80 -13.77 3.09 23.19
CA THR A 80 -13.70 2.99 24.65
C THR A 80 -13.30 4.33 25.23
N ASP A 81 -13.36 4.48 26.55
CA ASP A 81 -12.99 5.73 27.23
C ASP A 81 -11.50 6.07 27.05
N ALA A 82 -10.68 5.07 26.73
CA ALA A 82 -9.26 5.23 26.41
C ALA A 82 -9.00 5.67 24.95
N THR A 83 -10.01 5.68 24.07
CA THR A 83 -9.85 6.05 22.67
C THR A 83 -9.56 7.55 22.53
N ILE A 84 -8.40 7.87 21.94
CA ILE A 84 -8.09 9.25 21.58
C ILE A 84 -8.85 9.61 20.29
N LYS A 85 -9.77 10.56 20.38
CA LYS A 85 -10.65 11.00 19.28
C LYS A 85 -10.52 12.51 19.02
N PRO A 86 -10.79 12.97 17.79
CA PRO A 86 -10.87 14.39 17.51
C PRO A 86 -12.18 14.96 18.05
N ASP A 87 -12.20 16.26 18.35
CA ASP A 87 -13.38 16.95 18.92
C ASP A 87 -14.60 16.90 18.00
N SER A 88 -14.37 16.79 16.68
CA SER A 88 -15.44 16.68 15.69
C SER A 88 -15.31 15.44 14.84
N LEU A 89 -16.22 14.49 15.07
CA LEU A 89 -16.49 13.35 14.21
C LEU A 89 -17.82 13.59 13.52
N LYS A 90 -17.82 13.69 12.20
CA LYS A 90 -19.02 13.92 11.39
C LYS A 90 -19.16 12.84 10.33
N PRO A 91 -20.37 12.32 10.08
CA PRO A 91 -20.66 11.55 8.87
C PRO A 91 -20.13 12.23 7.61
N GLY A 92 -19.63 11.44 6.67
CA GLY A 92 -19.00 11.91 5.43
C GLY A 92 -17.55 12.39 5.57
N SER A 93 -16.98 12.35 6.78
CA SER A 93 -15.57 12.68 7.02
C SER A 93 -14.69 11.46 6.80
N ARG A 94 -13.56 11.67 6.11
CA ARG A 94 -12.53 10.63 5.98
C ARG A 94 -11.68 10.58 7.25
N VAL A 95 -11.46 9.39 7.79
CA VAL A 95 -10.70 9.17 9.02
C VAL A 95 -9.73 8.01 8.87
N VAL A 96 -8.76 7.99 9.77
CA VAL A 96 -7.86 6.86 10.03
C VAL A 96 -8.13 6.39 11.44
N VAL A 97 -8.44 5.11 11.60
CA VAL A 97 -8.61 4.44 12.90
C VAL A 97 -7.47 3.46 13.08
N ILE A 98 -6.84 3.49 14.25
CA ILE A 98 -5.83 2.53 14.66
C ILE A 98 -6.31 1.86 15.93
N GLY A 99 -6.27 0.53 15.97
CA GLY A 99 -6.88 -0.26 17.01
C GLY A 99 -6.46 -1.73 16.98
N SER A 100 -7.26 -2.54 17.66
CA SER A 100 -7.09 -3.99 17.72
C SER A 100 -8.38 -4.69 17.26
N PRO A 101 -8.29 -5.73 16.42
CA PRO A 101 -9.44 -6.58 16.16
C PRO A 101 -9.90 -7.30 17.42
N THR A 102 -11.20 -7.47 17.54
CA THR A 102 -11.86 -8.35 18.51
C THR A 102 -12.20 -9.69 17.83
N GLU A 103 -12.45 -10.74 18.62
CA GLU A 103 -12.88 -12.06 18.11
C GLU A 103 -14.17 -11.99 17.28
N ASP A 104 -15.05 -11.03 17.56
CA ASP A 104 -16.31 -10.79 16.83
C ASP A 104 -16.13 -10.07 15.48
N GLY A 105 -14.89 -9.82 15.04
CA GLY A 105 -14.60 -9.08 13.79
C GLY A 105 -14.82 -7.57 13.88
N ARG A 106 -15.04 -7.04 15.09
CA ARG A 106 -15.09 -5.60 15.38
C ARG A 106 -13.67 -5.08 15.59
N VAL A 107 -13.49 -3.76 15.51
CA VAL A 107 -12.19 -3.12 15.80
C VAL A 107 -12.34 -2.18 16.99
N GLU A 108 -11.62 -2.47 18.07
CA GLU A 108 -11.52 -1.58 19.22
C GLU A 108 -10.51 -0.46 18.90
N ALA A 109 -11.00 0.78 18.78
CA ALA A 109 -10.17 1.91 18.43
C ALA A 109 -9.32 2.37 19.62
N LYS A 110 -8.02 2.51 19.41
CA LYS A 110 -7.13 3.20 20.34
C LYS A 110 -6.96 4.68 19.95
N ILE A 111 -6.88 4.95 18.65
CA ILE A 111 -6.70 6.31 18.11
C ILE A 111 -7.59 6.47 16.88
N ILE A 112 -8.26 7.61 16.79
CA ILE A 112 -9.02 8.03 15.61
C ILE A 112 -8.48 9.39 15.17
N ARG A 113 -8.13 9.52 13.89
CA ARG A 113 -7.64 10.76 13.30
C ARG A 113 -8.55 11.20 12.16
N ALA A 114 -9.09 12.41 12.26
CA ALA A 114 -9.82 13.03 11.16
C ALA A 114 -8.85 13.55 10.08
N LEU A 115 -9.15 13.27 8.82
CA LEU A 115 -8.44 13.82 7.68
C LEU A 115 -9.22 14.99 7.11
N LYS A 116 -8.54 16.12 6.91
CA LYS A 116 -9.12 17.26 6.22
C LYS A 116 -9.35 16.86 4.76
N ARG A 117 -10.60 16.99 4.28
CA ARG A 117 -10.90 16.84 2.86
C ARG A 117 -10.31 18.04 2.13
N THR A 118 -9.09 17.88 1.61
CA THR A 118 -8.50 18.87 0.70
C THR A 118 -9.30 18.80 -0.59
N ARG A 119 -10.31 19.66 -0.75
CA ARG A 119 -10.88 19.93 -2.08
C ARG A 119 -9.78 20.64 -2.86
N ARG A 120 -9.20 19.96 -3.85
CA ARG A 120 -8.51 20.63 -4.96
C ARG A 120 -9.55 21.19 -5.91
#